data_AF-A0A8B8KRG5-F1
#
_entry.id   AF-A0A8B8KRG5-F1
#
_cell.length_a   1.000
_cell.length_b   1.000
_cell.length_c   1.000
_cell.angle_alpha   90.00
_cell.angle_beta   90.00
_cell.angle_gamma   90.00
#
_symmetry.space_group_name_H-M   'P 1'
#
loop_
_entity.id
_entity.type
_entity.pdbx_description
1 polymer ?
#
loop_
_entity_poly.entity_id
_entity_poly.type
_entity_poly.pdbx_seq_one_letter_code
_entity_poly.pdbx_strand_id
1 'polypeptide(L)'
;MLRAAISIRCALSKHYSFPLTPRYAPESMVRRLSKSNRLSDILKSHKLHPNIVQEPFLSTPIRSYSISRRLRRGLVKNEKKEEEKAKEVSAIFEEWLVKHGKVYNGSEEKEKRFQIFKDNLRYINEQNTRNHSYRLGLNQFADMTLDELADKYLTKNVHGKEFL
;
A
#
# COMPACT_ATOMS: atom_id res chain seq x y z
N MET A 1 8.13 -7.40 7.75
CA MET A 1 8.54 -6.28 6.86
C MET A 1 10.04 -5.90 6.98
N LEU A 2 10.62 -5.73 8.19
CA LEU A 2 12.05 -5.40 8.38
C LEU A 2 13.08 -6.46 7.92
N ARG A 3 12.67 -7.73 7.79
CA ARG A 3 13.53 -8.81 7.29
C ARG A 3 13.85 -8.72 5.79
N ALA A 4 12.96 -8.14 4.98
CA ALA A 4 13.16 -7.99 3.54
C ALA A 4 14.19 -6.90 3.20
N ALA A 5 14.18 -5.79 3.95
CA ALA A 5 15.09 -4.66 3.71
C ALA A 5 16.55 -4.97 4.08
N ILE A 6 16.78 -5.86 5.06
CA ILE A 6 18.11 -6.35 5.43
C ILE A 6 18.60 -7.38 4.41
N SER A 7 17.70 -8.23 3.89
CA SER A 7 18.04 -9.22 2.85
C SER A 7 18.52 -8.58 1.55
N ILE A 8 17.88 -7.49 1.08
CA ILE A 8 18.31 -6.74 -0.12
C ILE A 8 19.72 -6.14 0.08
N ARG A 9 20.06 -5.71 1.30
CA ARG A 9 21.39 -5.15 1.63
C ARG A 9 22.48 -6.22 1.70
N CYS A 10 22.17 -7.41 2.23
CA CYS A 10 23.12 -8.52 2.29
C CYS A 10 23.32 -9.22 0.94
N ALA A 11 22.32 -9.27 0.06
CA ALA A 11 22.43 -9.91 -1.26
C ALA A 11 23.45 -9.23 -2.18
N LEU A 12 23.66 -7.92 -2.03
CA LEU A 12 24.65 -7.14 -2.80
C LEU A 12 26.09 -7.23 -2.24
N SER A 13 26.30 -7.96 -1.14
CA SER A 13 27.55 -7.95 -0.36
C SER A 13 28.47 -9.17 -0.60
N LYS A 14 28.09 -10.11 -1.47
CA LYS A 14 28.80 -11.40 -1.61
C LYS A 14 30.20 -11.36 -2.28
N HIS A 15 30.69 -10.18 -2.69
CA HIS A 15 31.98 -10.06 -3.37
C HIS A 15 32.98 -9.07 -2.75
N TYR A 16 32.87 -8.71 -1.47
CA TYR A 16 33.85 -7.80 -0.85
C TYR A 16 34.38 -8.31 0.49
N SER A 17 35.60 -8.84 0.48
CA SER A 17 36.39 -9.21 1.66
C SER A 17 37.37 -8.09 2.06
N PHE A 18 37.14 -7.49 3.26
CA PHE A 18 38.04 -6.90 4.30
C PHE A 18 39.23 -5.94 3.95
N PRO A 19 39.68 -4.99 4.82
CA PRO A 19 39.81 -5.10 6.29
C PRO A 19 39.20 -3.96 7.16
N LEU A 20 39.38 -4.14 8.46
CA LEU A 20 38.68 -3.62 9.65
C LEU A 20 38.63 -2.08 9.82
N THR A 21 37.40 -1.59 10.02
CA THR A 21 36.90 -0.41 10.79
C THR A 21 37.77 0.83 10.99
N PRO A 22 37.28 2.04 10.61
CA PRO A 22 36.05 2.60 11.20
C PRO A 22 35.07 3.10 10.10
N ARG A 23 34.34 2.17 9.47
CA ARG A 23 33.48 2.48 8.31
C ARG A 23 31.97 2.48 8.59
N TYR A 24 31.54 2.22 9.84
CA TYR A 24 30.13 2.20 10.20
C TYR A 24 29.81 3.25 11.26
N ALA A 25 28.98 4.23 10.91
CA ALA A 25 28.22 4.96 11.93
C ALA A 25 27.35 3.94 12.68
N PRO A 26 27.39 3.90 14.02
CA PRO A 26 26.60 2.95 14.80
C PRO A 26 25.13 3.02 14.40
N GLU A 27 24.49 1.88 14.19
CA GLU A 27 23.10 1.83 13.70
C GLU A 27 22.14 2.61 14.63
N SER A 28 22.45 2.64 15.93
CA SER A 28 21.76 3.45 16.94
C SER A 28 21.90 4.96 16.69
N MET A 29 23.05 5.43 16.23
CA MET A 29 23.29 6.82 15.84
C MET A 29 22.50 7.18 14.58
N VAL A 30 22.51 6.32 13.56
CA VAL A 30 21.71 6.53 12.34
C VAL A 30 20.21 6.54 12.65
N ARG A 31 19.73 5.62 13.51
CA ARG A 31 18.33 5.60 13.97
C ARG A 31 17.97 6.88 14.74
N ARG A 32 18.80 7.32 15.70
CA ARG A 32 18.60 8.57 16.45
C ARG A 32 18.60 9.80 15.53
N LEU A 33 19.54 9.88 14.60
CA LEU A 33 19.63 10.96 13.62
C LEU A 33 18.44 10.98 12.65
N SER A 34 17.97 9.82 12.17
CA SER A 34 16.80 9.74 11.29
C SER A 34 15.50 10.20 11.94
N LYS A 35 15.40 10.08 13.27
CA LYS A 35 14.25 10.50 14.07
C LYS A 35 14.36 11.94 14.57
N SER A 36 15.54 12.55 14.47
CA SER A 36 15.81 13.90 14.97
C SER A 36 15.74 14.94 13.83
N ASN A 37 15.03 16.05 14.06
CA ASN A 37 15.07 17.21 13.16
C ASN A 37 16.40 18.00 13.27
N ARG A 38 17.30 17.65 14.20
CA ARG A 38 18.57 18.38 14.42
C ARG A 38 19.56 18.26 13.25
N LEU A 39 19.43 17.26 12.39
CA LEU A 39 20.29 17.12 11.20
C LEU A 39 19.97 18.13 10.09
N SER A 40 18.73 18.60 9.98
CA SER A 40 18.45 19.70 9.04
C SER A 40 19.13 20.99 9.47
N ASP A 41 19.32 21.19 10.77
CA ASP A 41 19.98 22.38 11.32
C ASP A 41 21.51 22.27 11.14
N ILE A 42 22.08 21.08 11.37
CA ILE A 42 23.50 20.79 11.08
C ILE A 42 23.80 20.93 9.57
N LEU A 43 22.94 20.41 8.69
CA LEU A 43 23.13 20.57 7.25
C LEU A 43 22.98 22.03 6.78
N LYS A 44 22.14 22.83 7.45
CA LYS A 44 22.02 24.27 7.17
C LYS A 44 23.23 25.05 7.67
N SER A 45 23.75 24.75 8.87
CA SER A 45 24.93 25.42 9.43
C SER A 45 26.20 25.10 8.66
N HIS A 46 26.33 23.87 8.15
CA HIS A 46 27.50 23.41 7.42
C HIS A 46 27.46 23.68 5.90
N LYS A 47 26.31 24.05 5.31
CA LYS A 47 26.21 24.45 3.88
C LYS A 47 27.16 25.59 3.45
N LEU A 48 27.78 26.29 4.39
CA LEU A 48 28.71 27.40 4.17
C LEU A 48 30.20 26.99 4.18
N HIS A 49 30.55 25.73 4.49
CA HIS A 49 31.95 25.30 4.55
C HIS A 49 32.38 24.54 3.27
N PRO A 50 33.40 25.01 2.54
CA PRO A 50 33.80 24.42 1.25
C PRO A 50 34.33 22.97 1.32
N ASN A 51 34.65 22.44 2.51
CA ASN A 51 35.33 21.15 2.68
C ASN A 51 34.42 19.94 2.97
N ILE A 52 33.10 20.12 3.08
CA ILE A 52 32.17 19.01 3.43
C ILE A 52 31.98 18.00 2.30
N VAL A 53 32.25 18.43 1.06
CA VAL A 53 32.24 17.54 -0.10
C VAL A 53 33.50 16.68 -0.15
N GLN A 54 34.59 17.12 0.51
CA GLN A 54 35.90 16.47 0.44
C GLN A 54 36.19 15.51 1.61
N GLU A 55 35.47 15.63 2.74
CA GLU A 55 35.66 14.77 3.90
C GLU A 55 34.89 13.44 3.76
N PRO A 56 35.58 12.30 3.52
CA PRO A 56 34.93 11.03 3.21
C PRO A 56 34.04 10.51 4.35
N PHE A 57 34.33 10.91 5.60
CA PHE A 57 33.62 10.44 6.79
C PHE A 57 32.24 11.10 7.00
N LEU A 58 32.02 12.34 6.54
CA LEU A 58 30.74 13.06 6.70
C LEU A 58 29.75 12.79 5.55
N SER A 59 30.26 12.47 4.36
CA SER A 59 29.44 12.26 3.16
C SER A 59 28.46 11.06 3.29
N THR A 60 28.91 9.97 3.94
CA THR A 60 28.14 8.72 4.07
C THR A 60 26.93 8.86 5.01
N PRO A 61 27.07 9.42 6.23
CA PRO A 61 25.92 9.71 7.09
C PRO A 61 24.92 10.69 6.46
N ILE A 62 25.39 11.74 5.77
CA ILE A 62 24.54 12.73 5.10
C ILE A 62 23.74 12.07 3.96
N ARG A 63 24.39 11.25 3.13
CA ARG A 63 23.72 10.51 2.04
C ARG A 63 22.71 9.51 2.58
N SER A 64 23.08 8.76 3.62
CA SER A 64 22.19 7.79 4.29
C SER A 64 20.97 8.45 4.92
N TYR A 65 21.14 9.59 5.61
CA TYR A 65 20.02 10.37 6.16
C TYR A 65 19.10 10.90 5.06
N SER A 66 19.68 11.44 3.98
CA SER A 66 18.92 11.99 2.84
C SER A 66 18.06 10.93 2.16
N ILE A 67 18.61 9.73 1.95
CA ILE A 67 17.87 8.57 1.43
C ILE A 67 16.78 8.15 2.42
N SER A 68 17.11 8.03 3.72
CA SER A 68 16.16 7.65 4.76
C SER A 68 14.99 8.63 4.88
N ARG A 69 15.25 9.94 4.77
CA ARG A 69 14.24 10.99 4.79
C ARG A 69 13.36 10.94 3.54
N ARG A 70 13.94 10.65 2.36
CA ARG A 70 13.18 10.48 1.11
C ARG A 70 12.28 9.25 1.18
N LEU A 71 12.79 8.12 1.66
CA LEU A 71 12.01 6.89 1.85
C LEU A 71 10.89 7.12 2.85
N ARG A 72 11.17 7.69 4.03
CA ARG A 72 10.14 8.00 5.03
C ARG A 72 9.04 8.91 4.47
N ARG A 73 9.42 9.96 3.73
CA ARG A 73 8.44 10.83 3.06
C ARG A 73 7.62 10.08 2.01
N GLY A 74 8.24 9.17 1.26
CA GLY A 74 7.54 8.31 0.30
C GLY A 74 6.52 7.39 0.98
N LEU A 75 6.92 6.75 2.09
CA LEU A 75 6.03 5.89 2.89
C LEU A 75 4.82 6.67 3.41
N VAL A 76 5.03 7.83 4.03
CA VAL A 76 3.93 8.67 4.52
C VAL A 76 3.01 9.14 3.39
N LYS A 77 3.56 9.44 2.21
CA LYS A 77 2.74 9.80 1.03
C LYS A 77 1.88 8.63 0.55
N ASN A 78 2.42 7.42 0.56
CA ASN A 78 1.70 6.22 0.16
C ASN A 78 0.59 5.88 1.18
N GLU A 79 0.90 5.90 2.47
CA GLU A 79 -0.08 5.68 3.55
C GLU A 79 -1.25 6.66 3.44
N LYS A 80 -0.97 7.96 3.24
CA LYS A 80 -2.02 8.97 3.04
C LYS A 80 -2.88 8.70 1.80
N LYS A 81 -2.25 8.27 0.70
CA LYS A 81 -2.95 7.97 -0.55
C LYS A 81 -3.85 6.73 -0.41
N GLU A 82 -3.41 5.72 0.34
CA GLU A 82 -4.22 4.55 0.63
C GLU A 82 -5.41 4.89 1.54
N GLU A 83 -5.20 5.73 2.55
CA GLU A 83 -6.27 6.21 3.44
C GLU A 83 -7.32 7.05 2.68
N GLU A 84 -6.87 7.93 1.79
CA GLU A 84 -7.76 8.75 0.96
C GLU A 84 -8.59 7.89 0.00
N LYS A 85 -7.98 6.90 -0.65
CA LYS A 85 -8.72 5.92 -1.46
C LYS A 85 -9.72 5.11 -0.64
N ALA A 86 -9.37 4.71 0.59
CA ALA A 86 -10.28 3.97 1.44
C ALA A 86 -11.51 4.82 1.82
N LYS A 87 -11.30 6.11 2.12
CA LYS A 87 -12.37 7.07 2.39
C LYS A 87 -13.28 7.28 1.18
N GLU A 88 -12.70 7.41 -0.01
CA GLU A 88 -13.45 7.52 -1.27
C GLU A 88 -14.34 6.30 -1.49
N VAL A 89 -13.80 5.08 -1.36
CA VAL A 89 -14.57 3.85 -1.55
C VAL A 89 -15.68 3.69 -0.50
N SER A 90 -15.42 4.11 0.75
CA SER A 90 -16.46 4.14 1.79
C SER A 90 -17.60 5.10 1.42
N ALA A 91 -17.30 6.28 0.89
CA ALA A 91 -18.33 7.23 0.47
C ALA A 91 -19.18 6.69 -0.69
N ILE A 92 -18.54 6.07 -1.69
CA ILE A 92 -19.22 5.41 -2.80
C ILE A 92 -20.16 4.31 -2.30
N PHE A 93 -19.74 3.53 -1.30
CA PHE A 93 -20.57 2.49 -0.71
C PHE A 93 -21.82 3.07 -0.03
N GLU A 94 -21.67 4.10 0.81
CA GLU A 94 -22.83 4.74 1.47
C GLU A 94 -23.82 5.33 0.46
N GLU A 95 -23.32 6.00 -0.60
CA GLU A 95 -24.17 6.51 -1.67
C GLU A 95 -24.91 5.37 -2.39
N TRP A 96 -24.20 4.27 -2.67
CA TRP A 96 -24.78 3.08 -3.29
C TRP A 96 -25.85 2.43 -2.40
N LEU A 97 -25.65 2.38 -1.07
CA LEU A 97 -26.66 1.86 -0.13
C LEU A 97 -27.94 2.68 -0.20
N VAL A 98 -27.84 4.01 -0.17
CA VAL A 98 -28.98 4.91 -0.27
C VAL A 98 -29.68 4.74 -1.62
N LYS A 99 -28.92 4.73 -2.71
CA LYS A 99 -29.45 4.59 -4.07
C LYS A 99 -30.22 3.30 -4.28
N HIS A 100 -29.79 2.21 -3.66
CA HIS A 100 -30.40 0.88 -3.80
C HIS A 100 -31.27 0.46 -2.61
N GLY A 101 -31.51 1.35 -1.65
CA GLY A 101 -32.36 1.09 -0.48
C GLY A 101 -31.87 -0.07 0.40
N LYS A 102 -30.55 -0.25 0.52
CA LYS A 102 -29.94 -1.37 1.24
C LYS A 102 -29.85 -1.06 2.74
N VAL A 103 -30.39 -1.95 3.55
CA VAL A 103 -30.32 -1.90 5.03
C VAL A 103 -29.86 -3.27 5.53
N TYR A 104 -28.91 -3.27 6.46
CA TYR A 104 -28.33 -4.49 7.05
C TYR A 104 -28.63 -4.54 8.55
N ASN A 105 -28.76 -5.76 9.09
CA ASN A 105 -29.24 -5.97 10.46
C ASN A 105 -28.14 -5.85 11.53
N GLY A 106 -26.94 -5.38 11.14
CA GLY A 106 -25.83 -5.18 12.07
C GLY A 106 -24.56 -4.65 11.41
N SER A 107 -23.63 -4.18 12.24
CA SER A 107 -22.33 -3.68 11.78
C SER A 107 -21.46 -4.78 11.16
N GLU A 108 -21.55 -6.01 11.65
CA GLU A 108 -20.79 -7.14 11.12
C GLU A 108 -21.24 -7.53 9.70
N GLU A 109 -22.56 -7.59 9.48
CA GLU A 109 -23.10 -7.84 8.14
C GLU A 109 -22.74 -6.70 7.19
N LYS A 110 -22.90 -5.44 7.63
CA LYS A 110 -22.52 -4.27 6.82
C LYS A 110 -21.05 -4.31 6.44
N GLU A 111 -20.16 -4.67 7.37
CA GLU A 111 -18.73 -4.79 7.12
C GLU A 111 -18.42 -5.92 6.13
N LYS A 112 -19.02 -7.11 6.29
CA LYS A 112 -18.89 -8.21 5.32
C LYS A 112 -19.33 -7.78 3.92
N ARG A 113 -20.50 -7.12 3.82
CA ARG A 113 -21.06 -6.61 2.56
C ARG A 113 -20.17 -5.54 1.94
N PHE A 114 -19.56 -4.68 2.76
CA PHE A 114 -18.60 -3.69 2.31
C PHE A 114 -17.33 -4.31 1.73
N GLN A 115 -16.79 -5.38 2.31
CA GLN A 115 -15.64 -6.07 1.75
C GLN A 115 -15.96 -6.71 0.39
N ILE A 116 -17.12 -7.37 0.27
CA ILE A 116 -17.59 -7.92 -1.02
C ILE A 116 -17.76 -6.80 -2.06
N PHE A 117 -18.35 -5.67 -1.65
CA PHE A 117 -18.50 -4.50 -2.51
C PHE A 117 -17.16 -3.95 -3.00
N LYS A 118 -16.15 -3.86 -2.13
CA LYS A 118 -14.79 -3.44 -2.52
C LYS A 118 -14.17 -4.37 -3.55
N ASP A 119 -14.34 -5.67 -3.37
CA ASP A 119 -13.83 -6.67 -4.31
C ASP A 119 -14.52 -6.58 -5.66
N ASN A 120 -15.85 -6.42 -5.68
CA ASN A 120 -16.62 -6.23 -6.90
C ASN A 120 -16.27 -4.90 -7.60
N LEU A 121 -16.10 -3.81 -6.86
CA LEU A 121 -15.66 -2.52 -7.42
C LEU A 121 -14.27 -2.62 -8.05
N ARG A 122 -13.33 -3.32 -7.40
CA ARG A 122 -12.00 -3.60 -7.97
C ARG A 122 -12.12 -4.39 -9.27
N TYR A 123 -12.94 -5.44 -9.28
CA TYR A 123 -13.18 -6.24 -10.47
C TYR A 123 -13.77 -5.42 -11.62
N ILE A 124 -14.79 -4.61 -11.35
CA ILE A 124 -15.42 -3.71 -12.34
C ILE A 124 -14.37 -2.76 -12.94
N ASN A 125 -13.57 -2.11 -12.10
CA ASN A 125 -12.53 -1.20 -12.56
C ASN A 125 -11.50 -1.93 -13.43
N GLU A 126 -11.06 -3.13 -13.02
CA GLU A 126 -10.12 -3.92 -13.83
C GLU A 126 -10.72 -4.33 -15.18
N GLN A 127 -11.95 -4.85 -15.22
CA GLN A 127 -12.58 -5.22 -16.48
C GLN A 127 -12.81 -4.01 -17.39
N ASN A 128 -13.17 -2.86 -16.83
CA ASN A 128 -13.37 -1.63 -17.60
C ASN A 128 -12.08 -1.01 -18.14
N THR A 129 -10.91 -1.38 -17.59
CA THR A 129 -9.61 -1.01 -18.18
C THR A 129 -9.24 -1.86 -19.39
N ARG A 130 -9.92 -2.98 -19.60
CA ARG A 130 -9.73 -3.84 -20.77
C ARG A 130 -10.60 -3.33 -21.93
N ASN A 131 -10.16 -3.54 -23.16
CA ASN A 131 -10.89 -3.12 -24.37
C ASN A 131 -12.03 -4.09 -24.70
N HIS A 132 -13.05 -4.13 -23.85
CA HIS A 132 -14.29 -4.84 -24.11
C HIS A 132 -15.30 -3.95 -24.84
N SER A 133 -16.22 -4.57 -25.59
CA SER A 133 -17.35 -3.88 -26.23
C SER A 133 -18.42 -3.42 -25.22
N TYR A 134 -18.30 -3.83 -23.96
CA TYR A 134 -19.21 -3.50 -22.87
C TYR A 134 -18.43 -2.92 -21.69
N ARG A 135 -19.17 -2.26 -20.78
CA ARG A 135 -18.65 -1.78 -19.50
C ARG A 135 -19.49 -2.31 -18.36
N LEU A 136 -18.83 -2.68 -17.27
CA LEU A 136 -19.47 -3.05 -16.02
C LEU A 136 -19.74 -1.81 -15.17
N GLY A 137 -20.79 -1.86 -14.36
CA GLY A 137 -21.16 -0.80 -13.43
C GLY A 137 -21.64 -1.36 -12.12
N LEU A 138 -21.65 -0.50 -11.08
CA LEU A 138 -22.22 -0.84 -9.78
C LEU A 138 -23.74 -0.99 -9.93
N ASN A 139 -24.22 -2.22 -9.74
CA ASN A 139 -25.64 -2.58 -9.79
C ASN A 139 -26.16 -2.95 -8.39
N GLN A 140 -27.43 -3.33 -8.28
CA GLN A 140 -28.08 -3.73 -7.01
C GLN A 140 -27.49 -5.00 -6.35
N PHE A 141 -26.60 -5.70 -7.04
CA PHE A 141 -25.97 -6.95 -6.61
C PHE A 141 -24.49 -6.77 -6.25
N ALA A 142 -23.99 -5.53 -6.22
CA ALA A 142 -22.59 -5.24 -5.96
C ALA A 142 -22.11 -5.69 -4.55
N ASP A 143 -23.02 -5.97 -3.62
CA ASP A 143 -22.74 -6.46 -2.27
C ASP A 143 -22.82 -8.00 -2.11
N MET A 144 -22.99 -8.73 -3.22
CA MET A 144 -23.11 -10.19 -3.22
C MET A 144 -21.95 -10.86 -3.95
N THR A 145 -21.64 -12.09 -3.53
CA THR A 145 -20.73 -12.95 -4.27
C THR A 145 -21.44 -13.62 -5.44
N LEU A 146 -20.68 -14.17 -6.38
CA LEU A 146 -21.24 -14.95 -7.50
C LEU A 146 -22.05 -16.15 -7.02
N ASP A 147 -21.56 -16.85 -5.99
CA ASP A 147 -22.24 -18.01 -5.41
C ASP A 147 -23.56 -17.61 -4.74
N GLU A 148 -23.56 -16.52 -3.96
CA GLU A 148 -24.79 -16.00 -3.33
C GLU A 148 -25.81 -15.52 -4.37
N LEU A 149 -25.34 -14.88 -5.45
CA LEU A 149 -26.19 -14.48 -6.56
C LEU A 149 -26.79 -15.72 -7.26
N ALA A 150 -25.98 -16.77 -7.46
CA ALA A 150 -26.43 -18.00 -8.07
C ALA A 150 -27.45 -18.75 -7.23
N ASP A 151 -27.16 -18.97 -5.94
CA ASP A 151 -28.08 -19.69 -5.06
C ASP A 151 -29.43 -18.97 -4.90
N LYS A 152 -29.44 -17.63 -4.98
CA LYS A 152 -30.65 -16.83 -4.76
C LYS A 152 -31.49 -16.59 -6.03
N TYR A 153 -30.83 -16.41 -7.18
CA TYR A 153 -31.51 -15.94 -8.40
C TYR A 153 -31.38 -16.89 -9.59
N LEU A 154 -30.41 -17.80 -9.59
CA LEU A 154 -30.30 -18.83 -10.62
C LEU A 154 -31.03 -20.08 -10.12
N THR A 155 -32.17 -20.39 -10.72
CA THR A 155 -32.84 -21.69 -10.51
C THR A 155 -31.86 -22.81 -10.86
N LYS A 156 -31.54 -23.66 -9.89
CA LYS A 156 -30.85 -24.95 -10.12
C LYS A 156 -31.79 -25.87 -10.91
N ASN A 157 -31.98 -25.62 -12.20
CA ASN A 157 -32.48 -26.62 -13.14
C ASN A 157 -31.35 -27.62 -13.43
N VAL A 158 -30.94 -28.34 -12.39
CA VAL A 158 -30.25 -29.61 -12.49
C VAL A 158 -31.21 -30.66 -11.92
N HIS A 159 -32.42 -30.70 -12.48
CA HIS A 159 -33.22 -31.91 -12.39
C HIS A 159 -32.77 -32.80 -13.54
N GLY A 160 -32.24 -33.97 -13.17
CA GLY A 160 -31.73 -34.96 -14.09
C GLY A 160 -32.69 -35.19 -15.25
N LYS A 161 -32.18 -35.02 -16.46
CA LYS A 161 -32.58 -35.88 -17.56
C LYS A 161 -31.44 -36.85 -17.75
N GLU A 162 -31.57 -38.02 -17.12
CA GLU A 162 -31.07 -39.23 -17.75
C GLU A 162 -31.65 -39.23 -19.16
N PHE A 163 -30.80 -39.01 -20.14
CA PHE A 163 -31.12 -39.33 -21.52
C PHE A 163 -31.02 -40.85 -21.60
N LEU A 164 -32.18 -41.50 -21.66
CA LEU A 164 -32.32 -42.83 -22.26
C LEU A 164 -31.86 -42.78 -23.72
#